data_AF-A0A0R2SV11-F1
#
_entry.id   AF-A0A0R2SV11-F1
#
_cell.length_a   1.000
_cell.length_b   1.000
_cell.length_c   1.000
_cell.angle_alpha   90.00
_cell.angle_beta   90.00
_cell.angle_gamma   90.00
#
_symmetry.space_group_name_H-M   'P 1'
#
loop_
_entity.id
_entity.type
_entity.pdbx_description
1 polymer ?
#
loop_
_entity_poly.entity_id
_entity_poly.type
_entity_poly.pdbx_seq_one_letter_code
_entity_poly.pdbx_strand_id
1 'polypeptide(L)'
;MSTSKKRPGGSVRIIGGELRSRKISFPDSAGLRPSADRVRETLFNWLQMAIPAARVLDLFAGSGALGFEAASRGASSVVMVEKAKVAANALRDNRDALATTTVQIIEADALIWLRRDAGKQRFDLVFLDPPFDANQHYEAAHTLAESGCLAPGALVYIESAEPLDEAKLPSNWTGRKIK
;
A
#
# COMPACT_ATOMS: atom_id res chain seq x y z
N MET A 1 -33.13 5.94 -22.17
CA MET A 1 -31.73 5.48 -22.07
C MET A 1 -30.93 6.59 -21.40
N SER A 2 -30.63 6.44 -20.10
CA SER A 2 -29.88 7.43 -19.33
C SER A 2 -28.38 7.13 -19.47
N THR A 3 -27.63 8.02 -20.10
CA THR A 3 -26.18 7.95 -20.19
C THR A 3 -25.58 8.35 -18.85
N SER A 4 -25.11 7.36 -18.08
CA SER A 4 -24.35 7.61 -16.85
C SER A 4 -23.05 8.35 -17.19
N LYS A 5 -23.01 9.66 -16.89
CA LYS A 5 -21.80 10.48 -16.95
C LYS A 5 -20.76 9.87 -15.99
N LYS A 6 -19.70 9.23 -16.52
CA LYS A 6 -18.52 8.86 -15.72
C LYS A 6 -17.98 10.12 -15.04
N ARG A 7 -18.02 10.15 -13.70
CA ARG A 7 -17.36 11.21 -12.93
C ARG A 7 -15.84 11.11 -13.14
N PRO A 8 -15.13 12.25 -13.31
CA PRO A 8 -13.68 12.22 -13.50
C PRO A 8 -13.02 11.66 -12.23
N GLY A 9 -12.10 10.70 -12.40
CA GLY A 9 -11.31 10.12 -11.32
C GLY A 9 -10.40 11.14 -10.63
N GLY A 10 -9.81 10.74 -9.50
CA GLY A 10 -8.87 11.54 -8.74
C GLY A 10 -7.43 11.43 -9.23
N SER A 11 -6.55 12.28 -8.68
CA SER A 11 -5.12 12.15 -8.91
C SER A 11 -4.28 12.69 -7.77
N VAL A 12 -3.11 12.10 -7.59
CA VAL A 12 -2.07 12.57 -6.66
C VAL A 12 -0.72 12.68 -7.36
N ARG A 13 0.22 13.38 -6.73
CA ARG A 13 1.61 13.42 -7.20
C ARG A 13 2.51 12.60 -6.30
N ILE A 14 3.56 12.06 -6.93
CA ILE A 14 4.73 11.51 -6.25
C ILE A 14 5.54 12.67 -5.69
N ILE A 15 5.92 12.58 -4.42
CA ILE A 15 6.52 13.64 -3.62
C ILE A 15 8.04 13.69 -3.82
N GLY A 16 8.71 12.54 -3.77
CA GLY A 16 10.17 12.44 -3.81
C GLY A 16 10.67 11.26 -4.65
N GLY A 17 11.99 11.12 -4.74
CA GLY A 17 12.64 10.07 -5.52
C GLY A 17 12.73 10.35 -7.02
N GLU A 18 13.03 9.32 -7.81
CA GLU A 18 13.28 9.40 -9.25
C GLU A 18 12.04 9.79 -10.07
N LEU A 19 10.86 9.42 -9.59
CA LEU A 19 9.57 9.72 -10.22
C LEU A 19 8.91 10.97 -9.62
N ARG A 20 9.67 11.83 -8.93
CA ARG A 20 9.16 13.04 -8.27
C ARG A 20 8.29 13.89 -9.21
N SER A 21 7.22 14.44 -8.65
CA SER A 21 6.23 15.30 -9.32
C SER A 21 5.42 14.63 -10.42
N ARG A 22 5.66 13.36 -10.75
CA ARG A 22 4.82 12.60 -11.69
C ARG A 22 3.45 12.34 -11.08
N LYS A 23 2.45 12.23 -11.95
CA LYS A 23 1.03 12.11 -11.59
C LYS A 23 0.62 10.64 -11.57
N ILE A 24 -0.10 10.25 -10.53
CA ILE A 24 -0.80 8.97 -10.40
C ILE A 24 -2.29 9.29 -10.50
N SER A 25 -3.00 8.62 -11.41
CA SER A 25 -4.44 8.81 -11.63
C SER A 25 -5.20 7.57 -11.19
N PHE A 26 -6.35 7.73 -10.55
CA PHE A 26 -7.13 6.60 -10.02
C PHE A 26 -8.62 6.83 -10.24
N PRO A 27 -9.43 5.76 -10.36
CA PRO A 27 -10.86 5.89 -10.60
C PRO A 27 -11.56 6.57 -9.42
N ASP A 28 -12.68 7.25 -9.70
CA ASP A 28 -13.62 7.68 -8.65
C ASP A 28 -14.39 6.44 -8.19
N SER A 29 -13.91 5.77 -7.14
CA SER A 29 -14.62 4.65 -6.52
C SER A 29 -14.79 4.91 -5.03
N ALA A 30 -15.98 4.57 -4.52
CA ALA A 30 -16.29 4.66 -3.10
C ALA A 30 -15.20 3.94 -2.29
N GLY A 31 -14.50 4.68 -1.42
CA GLY A 31 -13.42 4.15 -0.57
C GLY A 31 -12.01 4.56 -0.98
N LEU A 32 -11.77 5.00 -2.23
CA LEU A 32 -10.46 5.55 -2.61
C LEU A 32 -10.34 6.99 -2.10
N ARG A 33 -9.73 7.16 -0.93
CA ARG A 33 -9.19 8.44 -0.48
C ARG A 33 -7.68 8.31 -0.46
N PRO A 34 -6.94 9.06 -1.30
CA PRO A 34 -5.50 9.07 -1.13
C PRO A 34 -5.16 9.59 0.27
N SER A 35 -4.23 8.93 0.97
CA SER A 35 -3.65 9.49 2.19
C SER A 35 -3.14 10.90 1.87
N ALA A 36 -3.52 11.88 2.69
CA ALA A 36 -3.22 13.28 2.43
C ALA A 36 -1.71 13.47 2.21
N ASP A 37 -1.32 14.39 1.31
CA ASP A 37 0.09 14.62 0.95
C ASP A 37 0.98 14.77 2.19
N ARG A 38 0.49 15.45 3.23
CA ARG A 38 1.20 15.62 4.51
C ARG A 38 1.43 14.31 5.27
N VAL A 39 0.46 13.40 5.28
CA VAL A 39 0.59 12.08 5.94
C VAL A 39 1.64 11.26 5.19
N ARG A 40 1.57 11.25 3.86
CA ARG A 40 2.57 10.56 3.02
C ARG A 40 3.96 11.17 3.20
N GLU A 41 4.10 12.49 3.14
CA GLU A 41 5.38 13.18 3.39
C GLU A 41 5.98 12.77 4.73
N THR A 42 5.17 12.79 5.79
CA THR A 42 5.60 12.44 7.14
C THR A 42 6.05 10.97 7.21
N LEU A 43 5.24 10.05 6.67
CA LEU A 43 5.55 8.63 6.60
C LEU A 43 6.88 8.38 5.88
N PHE A 44 7.05 8.96 4.69
CA PHE A 44 8.24 8.73 3.87
C PHE A 44 9.49 9.42 4.42
N ASN A 45 9.35 10.46 5.26
CA ASN A 45 10.46 11.00 6.03
C ASN A 45 10.94 10.02 7.12
N TRP A 46 10.02 9.31 7.80
CA TRP A 46 10.40 8.27 8.75
C TRP A 46 11.05 7.06 8.08
N LEU A 47 10.57 6.70 6.90
CA LEU A 47 11.03 5.54 6.14
C LEU A 47 12.24 5.82 5.24
N GLN A 48 12.81 7.03 5.28
CA GLN A 48 13.87 7.46 4.35
C GLN A 48 15.08 6.51 4.32
N MET A 49 15.45 5.93 5.47
CA MET A 49 16.58 5.00 5.58
C MET A 49 16.18 3.54 5.29
N ALA A 50 14.89 3.22 5.40
CA ALA A 50 14.39 1.86 5.30
C ALA A 50 13.99 1.47 3.87
N ILE A 51 13.67 2.43 3.00
CA ILE A 51 13.17 2.17 1.65
C ILE A 51 14.25 1.78 0.64
N PRO A 52 15.45 2.39 0.62
CA PRO A 52 16.45 2.05 -0.40
C PRO A 52 16.75 0.55 -0.42
N ALA A 53 16.62 -0.05 -1.60
CA ALA A 53 16.75 -1.48 -1.87
C ALA A 53 15.75 -2.42 -1.15
N ALA A 54 14.77 -1.90 -0.41
CA ALA A 54 13.77 -2.72 0.27
C ALA A 54 12.81 -3.39 -0.70
N ARG A 55 12.35 -4.59 -0.32
CA ARG A 55 11.20 -5.26 -0.94
C ARG A 55 9.95 -4.82 -0.20
N VAL A 56 9.06 -4.14 -0.90
CA VAL A 56 7.90 -3.48 -0.31
C VAL A 56 6.62 -4.21 -0.69
N LEU A 57 5.72 -4.38 0.27
CA LEU A 57 4.36 -4.83 0.04
C LEU A 57 3.38 -3.69 0.35
N ASP A 58 2.57 -3.32 -0.62
CA ASP A 58 1.40 -2.47 -0.45
C ASP A 58 0.14 -3.35 -0.49
N LEU A 59 -0.36 -3.75 0.68
CA LEU A 59 -1.32 -4.84 0.83
C LEU A 59 -2.75 -4.45 0.43
N PHE A 60 -3.06 -3.16 0.45
CA PHE A 60 -4.35 -2.59 0.09
C PHE A 60 -4.10 -1.38 -0.80
N ALA A 61 -3.54 -1.63 -1.99
CA ALA A 61 -2.86 -0.60 -2.76
C ALA A 61 -3.76 0.58 -3.16
N GLY A 62 -5.04 0.34 -3.45
CA GLY A 62 -6.00 1.39 -3.76
C GLY A 62 -5.54 2.28 -4.92
N SER A 63 -5.18 3.53 -4.60
CA SER A 63 -4.63 4.48 -5.59
C SER A 63 -3.20 4.17 -6.03
N GLY A 64 -2.46 3.38 -5.26
CA GLY A 64 -1.04 3.07 -5.43
C GLY A 64 -0.11 4.16 -4.89
N ALA A 65 -0.64 5.17 -4.20
CA ALA A 65 0.14 6.32 -3.75
C ALA A 65 1.33 5.95 -2.87
N LEU A 66 1.19 4.95 -1.99
CA LEU A 66 2.29 4.49 -1.12
C LEU A 66 3.29 3.63 -1.90
N GLY A 67 2.82 2.59 -2.59
CA GLY A 67 3.74 1.73 -3.34
C GLY A 67 4.51 2.46 -4.46
N PHE A 68 3.91 3.40 -5.18
CA PHE A 68 4.63 4.17 -6.22
C PHE A 68 5.63 5.15 -5.62
N GLU A 69 5.33 5.74 -4.47
CA GLU A 69 6.27 6.59 -3.74
C GLU A 69 7.46 5.78 -3.22
N ALA A 70 7.23 4.56 -2.74
CA ALA A 70 8.30 3.63 -2.36
C ALA A 70 9.17 3.24 -3.57
N ALA A 71 8.56 2.91 -4.71
CA ALA A 71 9.29 2.63 -5.95
C ALA A 71 10.14 3.83 -6.38
N SER A 72 9.58 5.03 -6.36
CA SER A 72 10.28 6.28 -6.69
C SER A 72 11.51 6.50 -5.80
N ARG A 73 11.45 6.09 -4.54
CA ARG A 73 12.52 6.28 -3.54
C ARG A 73 13.55 5.16 -3.51
N GLY A 74 13.53 4.25 -4.48
CA GLY A 74 14.57 3.23 -4.68
C GLY A 74 14.29 1.90 -4.00
N ALA A 75 13.03 1.57 -3.71
CA ALA A 75 12.66 0.19 -3.38
C ALA A 75 13.10 -0.76 -4.52
N SER A 76 13.70 -1.91 -4.18
CA SER A 76 14.17 -2.88 -5.18
C SER A 76 13.02 -3.63 -5.85
N SER A 77 11.93 -3.84 -5.12
CA SER A 77 10.66 -4.34 -5.64
C SER A 77 9.49 -3.82 -4.83
N VAL A 78 8.35 -3.63 -5.48
CA VAL A 78 7.08 -3.26 -4.85
C VAL A 78 5.99 -4.18 -5.36
N VAL A 79 5.33 -4.91 -4.46
CA VAL A 79 4.14 -5.70 -4.76
C VAL A 79 2.93 -4.94 -4.26
N MET A 80 1.99 -4.63 -5.15
CA MET A 80 0.72 -3.98 -4.84
C MET A 80 -0.42 -4.98 -4.97
N VAL A 81 -1.18 -5.20 -3.91
CA VAL A 81 -2.36 -6.08 -3.91
C VAL A 81 -3.62 -5.20 -3.92
N GLU A 82 -4.49 -5.43 -4.90
CA GLU A 82 -5.73 -4.67 -5.08
C GLU A 82 -6.88 -5.61 -5.48
N LYS A 83 -8.04 -5.46 -4.82
CA LYS A 83 -9.19 -6.34 -5.04
C LYS A 83 -10.07 -5.88 -6.20
N ALA A 84 -10.26 -4.57 -6.34
CA ALA A 84 -11.12 -3.99 -7.34
C ALA A 84 -10.41 -3.94 -8.70
N LYS A 85 -10.89 -4.74 -9.65
CA LYS A 85 -10.38 -4.80 -11.03
C LYS A 85 -10.15 -3.43 -11.69
N VAL A 86 -11.07 -2.49 -11.47
CA VAL A 86 -10.96 -1.14 -12.03
C VAL A 86 -9.76 -0.38 -11.44
N ALA A 87 -9.51 -0.50 -10.14
CA ALA A 87 -8.35 0.09 -9.48
C ALA A 87 -7.05 -0.64 -9.88
N ALA A 88 -7.06 -1.98 -9.93
CA ALA A 88 -5.92 -2.77 -10.37
C ALA A 88 -5.48 -2.43 -11.81
N ASN A 89 -6.44 -2.18 -12.71
CA ASN A 89 -6.13 -1.70 -14.06
C ASN A 89 -5.52 -0.30 -14.05
N ALA A 90 -6.05 0.63 -13.25
CA ALA A 90 -5.46 1.96 -13.11
C ALA A 90 -4.02 1.90 -12.56
N LEU A 91 -3.73 0.98 -11.61
CA LEU A 91 -2.37 0.74 -11.14
C LEU A 91 -1.44 0.28 -12.28
N ARG A 92 -1.90 -0.64 -13.14
CA ARG A 92 -1.14 -1.08 -14.32
C ARG A 92 -0.88 0.08 -15.28
N ASP A 93 -1.91 0.88 -15.59
CA ASP A 93 -1.78 2.06 -16.46
C ASP A 93 -0.78 3.08 -15.89
N ASN A 94 -0.81 3.33 -14.58
CA ASN A 94 0.14 4.22 -13.92
C ASN A 94 1.56 3.65 -13.94
N ARG A 95 1.75 2.36 -13.65
CA ARG A 95 3.07 1.70 -13.74
C ARG A 95 3.66 1.90 -15.13
N ASP A 96 2.87 1.65 -16.17
CA ASP A 96 3.30 1.74 -17.57
C ASP A 96 3.62 3.19 -17.94
N ALA A 97 2.78 4.15 -17.53
CA ALA A 97 3.02 5.58 -17.75
C ALA A 97 4.25 6.10 -17.00
N LEU A 98 4.53 5.56 -15.81
CA LEU A 98 5.72 5.90 -15.02
C LEU A 98 6.99 5.19 -15.51
N ALA A 99 6.84 4.20 -16.40
CA ALA A 99 7.93 3.37 -16.92
C ALA A 99 8.74 2.68 -15.82
N THR A 100 8.09 2.28 -14.72
CA THR A 100 8.74 1.56 -13.61
C THR A 100 8.63 0.06 -13.80
N THR A 101 9.76 -0.64 -13.65
CA THR A 101 9.85 -2.10 -13.78
C THR A 101 9.87 -2.82 -12.43
N THR A 102 9.98 -2.07 -11.32
CA THR A 102 10.07 -2.64 -9.97
C THR A 102 8.71 -2.89 -9.34
N VAL A 103 7.61 -2.47 -9.98
CA VAL A 103 6.24 -2.58 -9.46
C VAL A 103 5.47 -3.75 -10.09
N GLN A 104 4.99 -4.66 -9.26
CA GLN A 104 4.10 -5.75 -9.61
C GLN A 104 2.70 -5.51 -9.05
N ILE A 105 1.67 -5.70 -9.87
CA ILE A 105 0.26 -5.56 -9.45
C ILE A 105 -0.39 -6.94 -9.39
N ILE A 106 -0.97 -7.26 -8.24
CA ILE A 106 -1.73 -8.49 -7.99
C ILE A 106 -3.20 -8.12 -7.78
N GLU A 107 -4.05 -8.59 -8.67
CA GLU A 107 -5.51 -8.42 -8.55
C GLU A 107 -6.09 -9.56 -7.71
N ALA A 108 -6.24 -9.33 -6.41
CA ALA A 108 -6.70 -10.33 -5.45
C ALA A 108 -7.27 -9.68 -4.19
N ASP A 109 -8.06 -10.47 -3.45
CA ASP A 109 -8.36 -10.13 -2.05
C ASP A 109 -7.09 -10.31 -1.20
N ALA A 110 -6.72 -9.28 -0.45
CA ALA A 110 -5.49 -9.21 0.32
C ALA A 110 -5.32 -10.38 1.31
N LEU A 111 -6.38 -10.72 2.05
CA LEU A 111 -6.31 -11.78 3.06
C LEU A 111 -6.22 -13.16 2.41
N ILE A 112 -6.93 -13.37 1.30
CA ILE A 112 -6.82 -14.61 0.52
C ILE A 112 -5.39 -14.76 -0.03
N TRP A 113 -4.83 -13.69 -0.59
CA TRP A 113 -3.50 -13.70 -1.15
C TRP A 113 -2.41 -13.93 -0.09
N LEU A 114 -2.53 -13.31 1.08
CA LEU A 114 -1.61 -13.55 2.21
C LEU A 114 -1.57 -15.02 2.61
N ARG A 115 -2.73 -15.66 2.75
CA ARG A 115 -2.84 -17.06 3.19
C ARG A 115 -2.32 -18.07 2.15
N ARG A 116 -2.37 -17.73 0.85
CA ARG A 116 -2.08 -18.68 -0.24
C ARG A 116 -0.73 -18.48 -0.92
N ASP A 117 -0.33 -17.24 -1.12
CA ASP A 117 0.72 -16.91 -2.09
C ASP A 117 1.85 -16.07 -1.49
N ALA A 118 1.59 -15.26 -0.47
CA ALA A 118 2.57 -14.30 0.04
C ALA A 118 3.84 -14.96 0.60
N GLY A 119 3.73 -16.15 1.19
CA GLY A 119 4.87 -16.89 1.78
C GLY A 119 5.97 -17.30 0.79
N LYS A 120 5.75 -17.14 -0.53
CA LYS A 120 6.74 -17.38 -1.60
C LYS A 120 7.84 -16.31 -1.67
N GLN A 121 7.63 -15.17 -1.02
CA GLN A 121 8.58 -14.06 -0.97
C GLN A 121 8.69 -13.50 0.44
N ARG A 122 9.63 -12.59 0.66
CA ARG A 122 9.81 -11.87 1.92
C ARG A 122 9.85 -10.37 1.65
N PHE A 123 9.23 -9.60 2.53
CA PHE A 123 9.15 -8.15 2.45
C PHE A 123 9.81 -7.51 3.66
N ASP A 124 10.51 -6.42 3.41
CA ASP A 124 11.27 -5.65 4.41
C ASP A 124 10.40 -4.48 4.94
N LEU A 125 9.42 -4.04 4.15
CA LEU A 125 8.45 -3.01 4.52
C LEU A 125 7.06 -3.38 4.00
N VAL A 126 6.04 -3.23 4.84
CA VAL A 126 4.64 -3.47 4.48
C VAL A 126 3.78 -2.26 4.83
N PHE A 127 2.96 -1.81 3.87
CA PHE A 127 1.87 -0.87 4.10
C PHE A 127 0.55 -1.63 4.27
N LEU A 128 -0.16 -1.34 5.36
CA LEU A 128 -1.42 -1.96 5.74
C LEU A 128 -2.46 -0.85 5.96
N ASP A 129 -3.21 -0.52 4.91
CA ASP A 129 -4.26 0.50 4.90
C ASP A 129 -5.59 -0.10 4.39
N PRO A 130 -6.22 -1.01 5.17
CA PRO A 130 -7.48 -1.63 4.75
C PRO A 130 -8.60 -0.59 4.66
N PRO A 131 -9.61 -0.82 3.80
CA PRO A 131 -10.78 0.04 3.77
C PRO A 131 -11.46 0.08 5.16
N PHE A 132 -12.05 1.24 5.49
CA PHE A 132 -12.58 1.55 6.82
C PHE A 132 -13.74 0.64 7.23
N ASP A 133 -13.43 -0.55 7.73
CA ASP A 133 -14.30 -1.38 8.56
C ASP A 133 -13.62 -1.62 9.91
N ALA A 134 -14.43 -1.60 10.97
CA ALA A 134 -13.95 -1.80 12.32
C ALA A 134 -13.30 -3.20 12.42
N ASN A 135 -12.04 -3.23 12.85
CA ASN A 135 -11.19 -4.42 13.07
C ASN A 135 -10.50 -5.04 11.85
N GLN A 136 -10.73 -4.58 10.61
CA GLN A 136 -10.09 -5.20 9.44
C GLN A 136 -8.55 -5.11 9.50
N HIS A 137 -8.01 -4.04 10.10
CA HIS A 137 -6.57 -3.89 10.34
C HIS A 137 -6.00 -4.94 11.29
N TYR A 138 -6.75 -5.38 12.32
CA TYR A 138 -6.28 -6.45 13.22
C TYR A 138 -6.28 -7.80 12.50
N GLU A 139 -7.34 -8.13 11.76
CA GLU A 139 -7.37 -9.38 10.98
C GLU A 139 -6.24 -9.42 9.95
N ALA A 140 -6.02 -8.32 9.24
CA ALA A 140 -4.93 -8.20 8.28
C ALA A 140 -3.56 -8.31 8.95
N ALA A 141 -3.36 -7.71 10.12
CA ALA A 141 -2.10 -7.80 10.86
C ALA A 141 -1.78 -9.24 11.30
N HIS A 142 -2.76 -9.95 11.88
CA HIS A 142 -2.59 -11.37 12.24
C HIS A 142 -2.34 -12.25 11.01
N THR A 143 -3.14 -12.07 9.96
CA THR A 143 -2.96 -12.84 8.71
C THR A 143 -1.59 -12.56 8.09
N LEU A 144 -1.10 -11.32 8.14
CA LEU A 144 0.22 -10.94 7.65
C LEU A 144 1.33 -11.59 8.48
N ALA A 145 1.22 -11.57 9.81
CA ALA A 145 2.18 -12.21 10.70
C ALA A 145 2.29 -13.73 10.46
N GLU A 146 1.16 -14.39 10.17
CA GLU A 146 1.09 -15.83 9.90
C GLU A 146 1.44 -16.22 8.46
N SER A 147 1.38 -15.27 7.51
CA SER A 147 1.63 -15.53 6.08
C SER A 147 3.05 -16.01 5.75
N GLY A 148 3.99 -15.81 6.68
CA GLY A 148 5.40 -16.07 6.48
C GLY A 148 6.07 -15.13 5.48
N CYS A 149 5.43 -14.03 5.05
CA CYS A 149 6.00 -13.12 4.05
C CYS A 149 6.82 -11.95 4.65
N LEU A 150 6.95 -11.86 5.97
CA LEU A 150 7.76 -10.83 6.63
C LEU A 150 9.23 -11.26 6.74
N ALA A 151 10.15 -10.41 6.32
CA ALA A 151 11.57 -10.58 6.60
C ALA A 151 11.88 -10.38 8.10
N PRO A 152 12.99 -10.93 8.61
CA PRO A 152 13.46 -10.57 9.95
C PRO A 152 13.67 -9.06 10.07
N GLY A 153 13.05 -8.42 11.06
CA GLY A 153 13.14 -6.97 11.26
C GLY A 153 12.28 -6.14 10.28
N ALA A 154 11.34 -6.77 9.56
CA ALA A 154 10.43 -6.05 8.67
C ALA A 154 9.64 -4.97 9.41
N LEU A 155 9.45 -3.83 8.75
CA LEU A 155 8.63 -2.73 9.24
C LEU A 155 7.21 -2.87 8.69
N VAL A 156 6.21 -2.61 9.53
CA VAL A 156 4.80 -2.57 9.12
C VAL A 156 4.22 -1.22 9.49
N TYR A 157 3.76 -0.47 8.49
CA TYR A 157 2.95 0.73 8.67
C TYR A 157 1.47 0.35 8.62
N ILE A 158 0.73 0.69 9.67
CA ILE A 158 -0.72 0.50 9.72
C ILE A 158 -1.39 1.86 9.74
N GLU A 159 -2.27 2.11 8.78
CA GLU A 159 -3.15 3.28 8.77
C GLU A 159 -4.50 2.91 9.40
N SER A 160 -4.97 3.74 10.34
CA SER A 160 -6.25 3.54 11.02
C SER A 160 -6.89 4.87 11.37
N ALA A 161 -8.22 4.95 11.25
CA ALA A 161 -8.98 6.16 11.59
C ALA A 161 -8.98 6.44 13.10
N GLU A 162 -9.02 5.38 13.90
CA GLU A 162 -8.97 5.42 15.35
C GLU A 162 -7.61 4.91 15.86
N PRO A 163 -7.16 5.34 17.04
CA PRO A 163 -5.95 4.80 17.66
C PRO A 163 -6.01 3.27 17.79
N LEU A 164 -4.93 2.60 17.37
CA LEU A 164 -4.81 1.14 17.50
C LEU A 164 -4.70 0.71 18.97
N ASP A 165 -5.42 -0.36 19.29
CA ASP A 165 -5.26 -1.16 20.49
C ASP A 165 -4.12 -2.16 20.27
N GLU A 166 -2.97 -1.89 20.88
CA GLU A 166 -1.77 -2.71 20.74
C GLU A 166 -1.97 -4.12 21.28
N ALA A 167 -2.88 -4.32 22.24
CA ALA A 167 -3.17 -5.64 22.80
C ALA A 167 -3.84 -6.58 21.78
N LYS A 168 -4.38 -6.02 20.68
CA LYS A 168 -5.01 -6.78 19.58
C LYS A 168 -4.08 -7.04 18.41
N LEU A 169 -2.87 -6.48 18.40
CA LEU A 169 -1.86 -6.75 17.38
C LEU A 169 -1.15 -8.09 17.65
N PRO A 170 -0.45 -8.67 16.65
CA PRO A 170 0.35 -9.86 16.85
C PRO A 170 1.35 -9.68 18.00
N SER A 171 1.40 -10.65 18.92
CA SER A 171 2.18 -10.52 20.17
C SER A 171 3.69 -10.42 19.97
N ASN A 172 4.18 -10.85 18.80
CA ASN A 172 5.58 -10.76 18.41
C ASN A 172 5.95 -9.44 17.71
N TRP A 173 4.99 -8.52 17.54
CA TRP A 173 5.26 -7.20 16.97
C TRP A 173 5.58 -6.20 18.07
N THR A 174 6.60 -5.39 17.84
CA THR A 174 6.94 -4.25 18.68
C THR A 174 6.75 -2.98 17.87
N GLY A 175 5.86 -2.09 18.34
CA GLY A 175 5.49 -0.89 17.63
C GLY A 175 5.82 0.38 18.39
N ARG A 176 5.86 1.50 17.66
CA ARG A 176 5.81 2.84 18.22
C ARG A 176 4.59 3.54 17.65
N LYS A 177 3.67 3.98 18.51
CA LYS A 177 2.60 4.90 18.10
C LYS A 177 3.22 6.24 17.73
N ILE A 178 2.95 6.72 16.53
CA ILE A 178 3.34 8.06 16.12
C ILE A 178 2.06 8.85 15.89
N LYS A 179 1.89 9.92 16.67
CA LYS A 179 0.76 10.84 16.61
C LYS A 179 0.96 11.87 15.51
#